data_AF-A0A3B0VI41-F1
#
_entry.id   AF-A0A3B0VI41-F1
#
_cell.length_a   1.000
_cell.length_b   1.000
_cell.length_c   1.000
_cell.angle_alpha   90.00
_cell.angle_beta   90.00
_cell.angle_gamma   90.00
#
_symmetry.space_group_name_H-M   'P 1'
#
loop_
_entity.id
_entity.type
_entity.pdbx_description
1 polymer ?
#
loop_
_entity_poly.entity_id
_entity_poly.type
_entity_poly.pdbx_seq_one_letter_code
_entity_poly.pdbx_strand_id
1 'polypeptide(L)' 'MSKQDVRWLQRFDNYQKALTQLTKFIAQGDLNELEEQGLIQAFEYTYELGWNLLKDYLLYQGTQNIYGSRDAIREAFSVG' A
#
# COMPACT_ATOMS: atom_id res chain seq x y z
N MET A 1 5.49 -27.74 6.78
CA MET A 1 6.58 -26.74 6.73
C MET A 1 5.96 -25.39 7.00
N SER A 2 6.32 -24.73 8.10
CA SER A 2 5.74 -23.43 8.45
C SER A 2 6.07 -22.44 7.33
N LYS A 3 5.05 -21.87 6.69
CA LYS A 3 5.23 -20.63 5.93
C LYS A 3 5.90 -19.67 6.90
N GLN A 4 7.13 -19.24 6.63
CA GLN A 4 7.69 -18.10 7.36
C GLN A 4 6.69 -16.98 7.18
N ASP A 5 6.08 -16.55 8.29
CA ASP A 5 5.02 -15.58 8.29
C ASP A 5 5.64 -14.19 8.13
N VAL A 6 6.19 -13.96 6.93
CA VAL A 6 6.91 -12.74 6.61
C VAL A 6 5.87 -11.66 6.37
N ARG A 7 5.73 -10.78 7.36
CA ARG A 7 4.69 -9.76 7.42
C ARG A 7 4.61 -8.88 6.17
N TRP A 8 5.74 -8.50 5.58
CA TRP A 8 5.73 -7.69 4.37
C TRP A 8 5.15 -8.44 3.15
N LEU A 9 5.31 -9.77 3.06
CA LEU A 9 4.67 -10.58 2.01
C LEU A 9 3.14 -10.59 2.14
N GLN A 10 2.63 -10.69 3.37
CA GLN A 10 1.18 -10.61 3.62
C GLN A 10 0.64 -9.21 3.27
N ARG A 11 1.37 -8.15 3.64
CA ARG A 11 0.99 -6.78 3.28
C ARG A 11 1.05 -6.53 1.78
N PHE A 12 1.97 -7.18 1.07
CA PHE A 12 2.07 -7.09 -0.38
C PHE A 12 0.81 -7.66 -1.05
N ASP A 13 0.35 -8.85 -0.63
CA ASP A 13 -0.91 -9.43 -1.12
C ASP A 13 -2.12 -8.53 -0.84
N ASN A 14 -2.20 -7.93 0.37
CA ASN A 14 -3.27 -6.99 0.71
C ASN A 14 -3.21 -5.72 -0.16
N TYR A 15 -2.02 -5.16 -0.38
CA TYR A 15 -1.81 -4.01 -1.24
C TYR A 15 -2.23 -4.30 -2.70
N GLN A 16 -1.88 -5.48 -3.24
CA GLN A 16 -2.28 -5.87 -4.59
C GLN A 16 -3.81 -5.95 -4.76
N LYS A 17 -4.52 -6.49 -3.76
CA LYS A 17 -5.99 -6.52 -3.74
C LYS A 17 -6.59 -5.11 -3.72
N ALA A 18 -6.06 -4.23 -2.86
CA ALA A 18 -6.48 -2.84 -2.76
C ALA A 18 -6.24 -2.08 -4.07
N LEU A 19 -5.05 -2.20 -4.66
CA LEU A 19 -4.69 -1.58 -5.93
C LEU A 19 -5.58 -2.06 -7.08
N THR A 20 -5.92 -3.35 -7.10
CA THR A 20 -6.86 -3.91 -8.07
C THR A 20 -8.23 -3.24 -7.96
N GLN A 21 -8.72 -3.03 -6.74
CA GLN A 21 -10.01 -2.35 -6.53
C GLN A 21 -9.96 -0.88 -6.94
N LEU A 22 -8.89 -0.16 -6.58
CA LEU A 22 -8.68 1.23 -7.02
C LEU A 22 -8.65 1.34 -8.55
N THR A 23 -7.98 0.40 -9.22
CA THR A 23 -7.87 0.41 -10.69
C THR A 23 -9.22 0.18 -11.37
N LYS A 24 -10.14 -0.57 -10.75
CA LYS A 24 -11.52 -0.73 -11.27
C LYS A 24 -12.27 0.61 -11.30
N PHE A 25 -12.17 1.40 -10.23
CA PHE A 25 -12.79 2.73 -10.20
C PHE A 25 -12.20 3.65 -11.29
N ILE A 26 -10.87 3.66 -11.44
CA ILE A 26 -10.20 4.47 -12.47
C ILE A 26 -10.60 4.02 -13.88
N ALA A 27 -10.70 2.71 -14.11
CA ALA A 27 -11.06 2.15 -15.42
C ALA A 27 -12.53 2.39 -15.80
N GLN A 28 -13.41 2.63 -14.82
CA GLN A 28 -14.81 2.95 -15.07
C GLN A 28 -14.99 4.31 -15.76
N GLY A 29 -14.09 5.28 -15.49
CA GLY A 29 -14.13 6.60 -16.11
C GLY A 29 -15.12 7.53 -15.42
N ASP A 30 -16.27 7.78 -16.04
CA ASP A 30 -17.29 8.67 -15.48
C ASP A 30 -17.97 8.01 -14.27
N LEU A 31 -17.84 8.66 -13.11
CA LEU A 31 -18.37 8.19 -11.83
C LEU A 31 -19.51 9.11 -11.37
N ASN A 32 -20.51 8.53 -10.71
CA ASN A 32 -21.48 9.33 -9.95
C ASN A 32 -20.92 9.73 -8.58
N GLU A 33 -21.60 10.64 -7.87
CA GLU A 33 -21.15 11.18 -6.58
C GLU A 33 -20.80 10.10 -5.54
N LEU A 34 -21.58 9.02 -5.46
CA LEU A 34 -21.29 7.92 -4.53
C LEU A 34 -20.08 7.09 -4.95
N GLU A 35 -19.90 6.91 -6.25
CA GLU A 35 -18.74 6.21 -6.81
C GLU A 35 -17.45 7.04 -6.66
N GLU A 36 -17.53 8.36 -6.77
CA GLU A 36 -16.42 9.27 -6.48
C GLU A 36 -15.98 9.16 -5.01
N GLN A 37 -16.93 9.11 -4.08
CA GLN A 37 -16.63 8.84 -2.66
C GLN A 37 -15.98 7.47 -2.47
N GLY A 38 -16.48 6.45 -3.19
CA GLY A 38 -15.87 5.11 -3.24
C GLY A 38 -14.44 5.11 -3.76
N LEU A 39 -14.15 5.90 -4.80
CA LEU A 39 -12.81 6.10 -5.34
C LEU A 39 -11.87 6.77 -4.33
N ILE A 40 -12.34 7.83 -3.65
CA ILE A 40 -11.55 8.51 -2.60
C ILE A 40 -11.20 7.52 -1.49
N GLN A 41 -12.19 6.79 -0.98
CA GLN A 41 -11.96 5.77 0.05
C GLN A 41 -10.99 4.69 -0.44
N ALA A 42 -11.10 4.28 -1.71
CA ALA A 42 -10.20 3.31 -2.33
C ALA A 42 -8.77 3.80 -2.41
N PHE A 43 -8.57 5.07 -2.75
CA PHE A 43 -7.28 5.71 -2.74
C PHE A 43 -6.67 5.75 -1.33
N GLU A 44 -7.45 6.17 -0.32
CA GLU A 44 -6.97 6.30 1.07
C GLU A 44 -6.44 4.99 1.64
N TYR A 45 -7.22 3.90 1.57
CA TYR A 45 -6.75 2.61 2.10
C TYR A 45 -5.62 2.02 1.25
N THR A 46 -5.60 2.27 -0.07
CA THR A 46 -4.53 1.78 -0.95
C THR A 46 -3.21 2.48 -0.62
N TYR A 47 -3.26 3.79 -0.40
CA TYR A 47 -2.12 4.57 0.09
C TYR A 47 -1.64 4.08 1.45
N GLU A 48 -2.56 3.85 2.40
CA GLU A 48 -2.23 3.35 3.72
C GLU A 48 -1.52 1.99 3.68
N LEU A 49 -2.06 1.05 2.89
CA LEU A 49 -1.45 -0.26 2.70
C LEU A 49 -0.09 -0.15 2.00
N GLY A 50 0.05 0.74 1.02
CA GLY A 50 1.29 0.96 0.28
C GLY A 50 2.44 1.40 1.16
N TRP A 51 2.26 2.45 1.97
CA TRP A 51 3.37 2.91 2.83
C TRP A 51 3.66 1.94 3.98
N ASN A 52 2.66 1.21 4.47
CA ASN A 52 2.87 0.15 5.47
C ASN A 52 3.65 -1.05 4.91
N LEU A 53 3.40 -1.42 3.65
CA LEU A 53 4.19 -2.42 2.93
C LEU A 53 5.66 -1.97 2.83
N LEU A 54 5.89 -0.74 2.37
CA LEU A 54 7.25 -0.18 2.26
C LEU A 54 7.97 -0.19 3.61
N LYS A 55 7.30 0.26 4.67
CA LYS A 55 7.82 0.23 6.03
C LYS A 55 8.25 -1.18 6.44
N ASP A 56 7.36 -2.17 6.33
CA ASP A 56 7.67 -3.53 6.77
C ASP A 56 8.75 -4.19 5.89
N TYR A 57 8.81 -3.85 4.61
CA TYR A 57 9.87 -4.31 3.70
C TYR A 57 11.24 -3.71 4.06
N LEU A 58 11.31 -2.40 4.30
CA LEU A 58 12.54 -1.71 4.70
C LEU A 58 13.05 -2.20 6.07
N LEU A 59 12.15 -2.38 7.04
CA LEU A 59 12.50 -2.98 8.33
C LEU A 59 13.06 -4.40 8.15
N TYR A 60 12.50 -5.18 7.23
CA TYR A 60 13.01 -6.51 6.89
C TYR A 60 14.40 -6.47 6.21
N GLN A 61 14.69 -5.44 5.42
CA GLN A 61 16.03 -5.20 4.82
C GLN A 61 17.06 -4.64 5.82
N GLY A 62 16.66 -4.32 7.05
CA GLY A 62 17.54 -3.82 8.11
C GLY A 62 17.56 -2.30 8.27
N THR A 63 16.78 -1.56 7.50
CA THR A 63 16.56 -0.12 7.70
C THR A 63 15.83 0.12 9.02
N GLN A 64 16.20 1.19 9.73
CA GLN A 64 15.62 1.53 11.03
C GLN A 64 14.95 2.91 11.01
N ASN A 65 14.24 3.25 12.09
CA ASN A 65 13.69 4.59 12.33
C ASN A 65 12.67 5.08 11.29
N ILE A 66 11.77 4.18 10.84
CA ILE A 66 10.64 4.51 9.95
C ILE A 66 9.36 4.68 10.77
N TYR A 67 8.94 5.93 10.97
CA TYR A 67 7.83 6.25 11.88
C TYR A 67 6.50 6.47 11.15
N GLY A 68 6.52 7.07 9.96
CA GLY A 68 5.31 7.36 9.20
C GLY A 68 5.45 7.17 7.70
N SER A 69 4.34 7.45 7.00
CA SER A 69 4.25 7.33 5.54
C SER A 69 5.29 8.17 4.80
N ARG A 70 5.55 9.38 5.28
CA ARG A 70 6.58 10.28 4.74
C ARG A 70 7.97 9.65 4.77
N ASP A 71 8.37 9.07 5.90
CA ASP A 71 9.69 8.48 6.08
C ASP A 71 9.81 7.20 5.26
N ALA A 72 8.77 6.36 5.30
CA ALA A 72 8.72 5.10 4.55
C ALA A 72 8.88 5.32 3.04
N ILE A 73 8.15 6.30 2.47
CA ILE A 73 8.20 6.60 1.03
C ILE A 73 9.56 7.20 0.65
N ARG A 74 10.09 8.15 1.43
CA ARG A 74 11.38 8.79 1.14
C ARG A 74 12.53 7.81 1.21
N GLU A 75 12.53 6.97 2.23
CA GLU A 75 13.57 5.96 2.43
C GLU A 75 13.51 4.90 1.33
N ALA A 76 12.31 4.39 1.02
CA ALA A 76 12.11 3.48 -0.12
C ALA A 76 12.67 4.07 -1.42
N PHE A 77 12.32 5.33 -1.72
CA PHE A 77 12.83 6.01 -2.91
C PHE A 77 14.35 6.22 -2.89
N SER A 78 14.95 6.42 -1.71
CA SER A 78 16.39 6.60 -1.57
C SER A 78 17.17 5.29 -1.80
N VAL A 79 16.56 4.14 -1.50
CA VAL A 79 17.23 2.83 -1.59
C VAL A 79 16.86 2.03 -2.84
N GLY A 80 15.78 2.38 -3.57
CA GLY A 80 15.39 1.74 -4.84
C GLY A 80 13.96 2.02 -5.30
#